data_AF-X1UA38-F1
#
_entry.id   AF-X1UA38-F1
#
_cell.length_a   1.000
_cell.length_b   1.000
_cell.length_c   1.000
_cell.angle_alpha   90.00
_cell.angle_beta   90.00
_cell.angle_gamma   90.00
#
_symmetry.space_group_name_H-M   'P 1'
#
loop_
_entity.id
_entity.type
_entity.pdbx_description
1 polymer ?
#
loop_
_entity_poly.entity_id
_entity_poly.type
_entity_poly.pdbx_seq_one_letter_code
_entity_poly.pdbx_strand_id
1 'polypeptide(L)'
;VFNICSMQEMNYESIRGYFDFIRANATEDNLFYCCNRERKDLPGGEVIEFLNYPWAGEDRHLVDEYCPFVKYAASVKWPFFHRFDGPFMHRLTNLATGV
;
A
#
# COMPACT_ATOMS: atom_id res chain seq x y z
N VAL A 1 -11.46 4.54 -0.74
CA VAL A 1 -10.16 5.27 -0.83
C VAL A 1 -9.23 4.49 -1.74
N PHE A 2 -8.41 5.17 -2.55
CA PHE A 2 -7.49 4.55 -3.50
C PHE A 2 -6.08 5.13 -3.32
N ASN A 3 -5.08 4.26 -3.13
CA ASN A 3 -3.70 4.65 -2.87
C ASN A 3 -2.75 3.83 -3.76
N ILE A 4 -1.84 4.48 -4.50
CA ILE A 4 -0.81 3.79 -5.28
C ILE A 4 0.53 4.45 -5.00
N CYS A 5 1.53 3.65 -4.64
CA CYS A 5 2.92 4.05 -4.45
C CYS A 5 3.13 5.19 -3.43
N SER A 6 2.14 5.53 -2.60
CA SER A 6 2.29 6.61 -1.63
C SER A 6 2.79 6.11 -0.28
N MET A 7 2.35 4.93 0.17
CA MET A 7 2.77 4.38 1.48
C MET A 7 4.23 3.92 1.50
N GLN A 8 4.84 3.66 0.34
CA GLN A 8 6.28 3.40 0.22
C GLN A 8 7.16 4.66 0.45
N GLU A 9 6.55 5.84 0.58
CA GLU A 9 7.23 7.10 0.96
C GLU A 9 6.84 7.53 2.39
N MET A 10 6.22 6.63 3.16
CA MET A 10 5.72 6.87 4.52
C MET A 10 6.33 5.85 5.49
N ASN A 11 6.67 6.29 6.69
CA ASN A 11 7.05 5.37 7.77
C ASN A 11 5.81 4.71 8.42
N TYR A 12 6.02 3.72 9.30
CA TYR A 12 4.90 3.00 9.93
C TYR A 12 3.98 3.91 10.77
N GLU A 13 4.52 4.96 11.40
CA GLU A 13 3.73 5.93 12.14
C GLU A 13 2.75 6.67 11.21
N SER A 14 3.25 7.15 10.08
CA SER A 14 2.45 7.83 9.06
C SER A 14 1.41 6.90 8.43
N ILE A 15 1.80 5.66 8.12
CA ILE A 15 0.89 4.65 7.60
C ILE A 15 -0.21 4.35 8.62
N ARG A 16 0.12 4.23 9.91
CA ARG A 16 -0.87 4.04 10.98
C ARG A 16 -1.86 5.19 11.05
N GLY A 17 -1.37 6.43 11.11
CA GLY A 17 -2.25 7.60 11.10
C GLY A 17 -3.15 7.67 9.87
N TYR A 18 -2.67 7.22 8.70
CA TYR A 18 -3.47 7.13 7.48
C TYR A 18 -4.61 6.10 7.59
N PHE A 19 -4.33 4.91 8.14
CA PHE A 19 -5.35 3.89 8.38
C PHE A 19 -6.37 4.34 9.43
N ASP A 20 -5.91 4.89 10.55
CA ASP A 20 -6.76 5.39 11.63
C ASP A 20 -7.70 6.48 11.11
N PHE A 21 -7.19 7.39 10.28
CA PHE A 21 -8.00 8.41 9.63
C PHE A 21 -9.09 7.81 8.74
N ILE A 22 -8.76 6.80 7.92
CA ILE A 22 -9.76 6.14 7.08
C ILE A 22 -10.81 5.44 7.95
N ARG A 23 -10.40 4.63 8.93
CA ARG A 23 -11.32 3.88 9.81
C ARG A 23 -12.24 4.79 10.60
N ALA A 24 -11.76 5.94 11.06
CA ALA A 24 -12.56 6.91 11.81
C ALA A 24 -13.61 7.64 10.96
N ASN A 25 -13.44 7.69 9.63
CA ASN A 25 -14.31 8.44 8.71
C ASN A 25 -15.05 7.56 7.70
N ALA A 26 -14.82 6.25 7.72
CA ALA A 26 -15.42 5.29 6.83
C ALA A 26 -16.77 4.77 7.38
N THR A 27 -17.65 4.38 6.46
CA THR A 27 -18.85 3.59 6.74
C THR A 27 -18.54 2.10 6.67
N GLU A 28 -19.42 1.24 7.17
CA GLU A 28 -19.23 -0.23 7.18
C GLU A 28 -19.02 -0.83 5.77
N ASP A 29 -19.58 -0.20 4.73
CA ASP A 29 -19.47 -0.60 3.33
C ASP A 29 -18.25 0.00 2.59
N ASN A 30 -17.27 0.54 3.34
CA ASN A 30 -16.10 1.15 2.74
C ASN A 30 -15.26 0.16 1.92
N LEU A 31 -14.53 0.71 0.95
CA LEU A 31 -13.50 -0.02 0.20
C LEU A 31 -12.22 0.80 0.17
N PHE A 32 -11.14 0.18 0.63
CA PHE A 32 -9.79 0.71 0.56
C PHE A 32 -8.96 -0.15 -0.39
N TYR A 33 -8.41 0.50 -1.40
CA TYR A 33 -7.45 -0.10 -2.30
C TYR A 33 -6.06 0.50 -2.08
N CYS A 34 -5.05 -0.34 -1.95
CA CYS A 34 -3.66 0.08 -1.98
C CYS A 34 -2.77 -0.79 -2.89
N CYS A 35 -1.72 -0.19 -3.45
CA CYS A 35 -0.70 -0.88 -4.22
C CYS A 35 0.68 -0.27 -3.93
N ASN A 36 1.58 -1.02 -3.31
CA ASN A 36 2.91 -0.57 -2.90
C ASN A 36 3.92 -1.71 -3.06
N ARG A 37 5.22 -1.42 -2.93
CA ARG A 37 6.25 -2.47 -2.89
C ARG A 37 5.99 -3.44 -1.75
N GLU A 38 6.31 -4.72 -1.97
CA GLU A 38 6.27 -5.74 -0.92
C GLU A 38 7.17 -5.35 0.27
N ARG A 39 8.37 -4.85 -0.04
CA ARG A 39 9.36 -4.36 0.93
C ARG A 39 10.01 -3.07 0.40
N LYS A 40 10.23 -2.11 1.28
CA LYS A 40 10.88 -0.83 0.97
C LYS A 40 11.80 -0.41 2.10
N ASP A 41 13.09 -0.24 1.78
CA ASP A 41 14.04 0.48 2.63
C ASP A 41 13.83 1.98 2.43
N LEU A 42 13.51 2.70 3.52
CA LEU A 42 13.35 4.14 3.53
C LEU A 42 14.71 4.83 3.75
N PRO A 43 14.89 6.09 3.29
CA PRO A 43 16.13 6.84 3.50
C PRO A 43 16.53 7.00 4.98
N GLY A 44 15.57 6.94 5.91
CA GLY A 44 15.79 6.98 7.35
C GLY A 44 16.31 5.67 7.97
N GLY A 45 16.51 4.63 7.18
CA GLY A 45 16.94 3.30 7.63
C GLY A 45 15.80 2.39 8.08
N GLU A 46 14.58 2.90 8.16
CA GLU A 46 13.37 2.12 8.43
C GLU A 46 13.05 1.20 7.24
N VAL A 47 12.52 0.01 7.54
CA VAL A 47 12.08 -0.95 6.54
C VAL A 47 10.58 -1.15 6.67
N ILE A 48 9.87 -0.90 5.59
CA ILE A 48 8.42 -1.03 5.50
C ILE A 48 8.08 -2.27 4.69
N GLU A 49 7.16 -3.08 5.19
CA GLU A 49 6.71 -4.32 4.56
C GLU A 49 5.17 -4.29 4.43
N PHE A 50 4.68 -4.61 3.24
CA PHE A 50 3.26 -4.48 2.90
C PHE A 50 2.34 -5.31 3.81
N LEU A 51 2.77 -6.53 4.15
CA LEU A 51 2.02 -7.43 5.02
C LEU A 51 1.98 -6.94 6.48
N ASN A 52 2.90 -6.05 6.86
CA ASN A 52 3.02 -5.49 8.21
C ASN A 52 2.38 -4.10 8.35
N TYR A 53 1.63 -3.64 7.35
CA TYR A 53 0.71 -2.50 7.52
C TYR A 53 -0.31 -2.81 8.64
N PRO A 54 -0.97 -1.79 9.22
CA PRO A 54 -1.87 -1.95 10.38
C PRO A 54 -3.23 -2.54 9.99
N TRP A 55 -3.21 -3.66 9.27
CA TRP A 55 -4.35 -4.51 8.99
C TRP A 55 -4.95 -5.02 10.31
N ALA A 56 -6.27 -4.98 10.43
CA ALA A 56 -7.01 -5.57 11.53
C ALA A 56 -7.47 -6.98 11.15
N GLY A 57 -7.70 -7.86 12.14
CA GLY A 57 -8.19 -9.22 11.87
C GLY A 57 -9.61 -9.23 11.30
N GLU A 58 -10.35 -8.17 11.56
CA GLU A 58 -11.70 -7.89 11.09
C GLU A 58 -11.74 -7.28 9.68
N ASP A 59 -10.59 -6.85 9.13
CA ASP A 59 -10.52 -6.35 7.77
C ASP A 59 -10.82 -7.48 6.78
N ARG A 60 -11.71 -7.22 5.82
CA ARG A 60 -12.08 -8.21 4.79
C ARG A 60 -11.35 -7.92 3.49
N HIS A 61 -10.29 -8.68 3.24
CA HIS A 61 -9.53 -8.62 2.00
C HIS A 61 -10.31 -9.29 0.85
N LEU A 62 -10.62 -8.52 -0.19
CA LEU A 62 -11.32 -8.96 -1.40
C LEU A 62 -10.34 -9.33 -2.52
N VAL A 63 -9.21 -8.62 -2.58
CA VAL A 63 -8.07 -8.91 -3.45
C VAL A 63 -6.82 -8.77 -2.59
N ASP A 64 -5.90 -9.73 -2.67
CA ASP A 64 -4.62 -9.71 -1.95
C ASP A 64 -3.58 -10.54 -2.69
N GLU A 65 -2.87 -9.92 -3.63
CA GLU A 65 -1.93 -10.62 -4.52
C GLU A 65 -0.80 -9.70 -5.00
N TYR A 66 0.12 -10.24 -5.79
CA TYR A 66 1.11 -9.44 -6.50
C TYR A 66 0.46 -8.63 -7.62
N CYS A 67 0.78 -7.34 -7.70
CA CYS A 67 0.20 -6.44 -8.68
C CYS A 67 0.59 -6.82 -10.12
N PRO A 68 -0.38 -7.12 -11.01
CA PRO A 68 -0.06 -7.56 -12.36
C PRO A 68 0.33 -6.40 -13.30
N PHE A 69 0.08 -5.14 -12.93
CA PHE A 69 0.24 -3.98 -13.81
C PHE A 69 1.33 -2.97 -13.39
N VAL A 70 1.63 -2.80 -12.10
CA VAL A 70 2.72 -1.91 -11.64
C VAL A 70 4.07 -2.64 -11.74
N LYS A 71 4.61 -2.71 -12.95
CA LYS A 71 5.86 -3.45 -13.25
C LYS A 71 7.00 -2.58 -13.79
N TYR A 72 6.68 -1.41 -14.35
CA TYR A 72 7.63 -0.58 -15.08
C TYR A 72 7.62 0.87 -14.61
N ALA A 73 8.81 1.45 -14.51
CA ALA A 73 9.06 2.88 -14.32
C ALA A 73 9.37 3.53 -15.67
N ALA A 74 8.81 4.70 -15.93
CA ALA A 74 9.18 5.51 -17.07
C ALA A 74 10.51 6.25 -16.80
N SER A 75 11.33 6.41 -17.84
CA SER A 75 12.61 7.11 -17.84
C SER A 75 12.69 8.04 -19.03
N VAL A 76 13.33 9.20 -18.83
CA VAL A 76 13.61 10.17 -19.89
C VAL A 76 14.79 9.75 -20.78
N LYS A 77 15.61 8.80 -20.32
CA LYS A 77 16.76 8.26 -21.05
C LYS A 77 16.42 6.87 -21.57
N TRP A 78 16.85 6.58 -22.80
CA TRP A 78 16.68 5.25 -23.37
C TRP A 78 17.47 4.20 -22.56
N PRO A 79 16.90 3.01 -22.26
CA PRO A 79 15.52 2.59 -22.60
C PRO A 79 14.47 3.31 -21.73
N PHE A 80 13.40 3.80 -22.36
CA PHE A 80 12.38 4.66 -21.69
C PHE A 80 11.55 3.95 -20.61
N PHE A 81 11.64 2.62 -20.50
CA PHE A 81 10.95 1.85 -19.47
C PHE A 81 11.91 0.86 -18.82
N HIS A 82 11.94 0.86 -17.50
CA HIS A 82 12.74 -0.07 -16.70
C HIS A 82 11.82 -0.85 -15.77
N ARG A 83 12.15 -2.11 -15.49
CA ARG A 83 11.44 -2.85 -14.45
C ARG A 83 11.72 -2.20 -13.09
N PHE A 84 10.72 -2.16 -12.24
CA PHE A 84 10.95 -1.81 -10.84
C PHE A 84 11.85 -2.85 -10.17
N ASP A 85 12.63 -2.38 -9.20
CA ASP A 85 13.39 -3.23 -8.31
C ASP A 85 12.47 -3.79 -7.23
N GLY A 86 12.22 -5.10 -7.30
CA GLY A 86 11.31 -5.84 -6.42
C GLY A 86 9.84 -5.86 -6.85
N PRO A 87 9.05 -6.76 -6.26
CA PRO A 87 7.64 -6.91 -6.56
C PRO A 87 6.77 -5.84 -5.88
N PHE A 88 5.60 -5.61 -6.47
CA PHE A 88 4.53 -4.81 -5.86
C PHE A 88 3.40 -5.73 -5.43
N MET A 89 2.84 -5.46 -4.26
CA MET A 89 1.61 -6.07 -3.77
C MET A 89 0.47 -5.08 -3.96
N HIS A 90 -0.73 -5.59 -4.22
CA HIS A 90 -1.93 -4.78 -4.16
C HIS A 90 -3.04 -5.49 -3.40
N ARG A 91 -3.82 -4.68 -2.68
CA ARG A 91 -4.91 -5.17 -1.84
C ARG A 91 -6.13 -4.29 -1.99
N LEU A 92 -7.26 -4.92 -2.27
CA LEU A 92 -8.59 -4.32 -2.11
C LEU A 92 -9.18 -4.90 -0.83
N THR A 93 -9.49 -4.06 0.14
CA THR A 93 -10.04 -4.50 1.42
C THR A 93 -11.22 -3.62 1.82
N ASN A 94 -12.22 -4.22 2.44
CA ASN A 94 -13.14 -3.51 3.31
C ASN A 94 -12.45 -3.39 4.68
N LEU A 95 -12.28 -2.17 5.19
CA LEU A 95 -11.63 -1.94 6.48
C LEU A 95 -12.68 -1.98 7.59
N ALA A 96 -12.34 -2.61 8.71
CA ALA A 96 -13.16 -2.55 9.90
C ALA A 96 -13.20 -1.11 10.44
N THR A 97 -14.40 -0.63 10.77
CA THR A 97 -14.65 0.70 11.33
C THR A 97 -14.76 0.63 12.85
N GLY A 98 -14.25 1.64 13.57
CA GLY A 98 -14.36 1.71 15.03
C GLY A 98 -13.43 0.78 15.82
N VAL A 99 -12.33 0.35 15.19
CA VAL A 99 -11.22 -0.43 15.79
C VAL A 99 -10.18 0.50 16.40
#